data_AF-A0A7S1WZ18-F1
#
_entry.id   AF-A0A7S1WZ18-F1
#
_cell.length_a   1.000
_cell.length_b   1.000
_cell.length_c   1.000
_cell.angle_alpha   90.00
_cell.angle_beta   90.00
_cell.angle_gamma   90.00
#
_symmetry.space_group_name_H-M   'P 1'
#
loop_
_entity.id
_entity.type
_entity.pdbx_description
1 polymer ?
#
loop_
_entity_poly.entity_id
_entity_poly.type
_entity_poly.pdbx_seq_one_letter_code
_entity_poly.pdbx_strand_id
1 'polypeptide(L)'
;GSRRDSFDNVTQMARASQPMGNTLQTANVKVPVPFLIKAQLREYQHVGLEWLVTINERRLNGILADEMGLGKTLQTISLLAHLACEQGIWGPHLIVVPTSVMLNWEMEFKKFCPAFKLLTYYGSAKERKVKR
;
A
#
# COMPACT_ATOMS: atom_id res chain seq x y z
N GLY A 1 1.59 32.26 13.67
CA GLY A 1 0.91 32.11 12.37
C GLY A 1 1.34 30.82 11.72
N SER A 2 2.42 30.88 10.93
CA SER A 2 2.94 29.85 10.01
C SER A 2 2.71 28.36 10.33
N ARG A 3 2.96 27.88 11.55
CA ARG A 3 2.83 26.44 11.86
C ARG A 3 1.37 25.96 11.90
N ARG A 4 0.44 26.78 12.42
CA ARG A 4 -0.99 26.43 12.45
C ARG A 4 -1.58 26.43 11.04
N ASP A 5 -1.25 27.45 10.25
CA ASP A 5 -1.70 27.57 8.86
C ASP A 5 -1.24 26.37 8.02
N SER A 6 -0.04 25.84 8.28
CA SER A 6 0.46 24.61 7.66
C SER A 6 -0.32 23.36 8.07
N PHE A 7 -0.72 23.23 9.34
CA PHE A 7 -1.50 22.08 9.83
C PHE A 7 -2.93 22.10 9.28
N ASP A 8 -3.55 23.28 9.22
CA ASP A 8 -4.90 23.45 8.69
C ASP A 8 -4.95 23.11 7.20
N ASN A 9 -3.92 23.52 6.44
CA ASN A 9 -3.79 23.16 5.03
C ASN A 9 -3.66 21.63 4.83
N VAL A 10 -2.77 20.97 5.58
CA VAL A 10 -2.63 19.50 5.53
C VAL A 10 -3.95 18.80 5.86
N THR A 11 -4.69 19.31 6.85
CA THR A 11 -5.98 18.76 7.27
C THR A 11 -7.03 18.89 6.17
N GLN A 12 -7.09 20.05 5.51
CA GLN A 12 -8.00 20.30 4.39
C GLN A 12 -7.66 19.40 3.19
N MET A 13 -6.37 19.26 2.85
CA MET A 13 -5.91 18.37 1.79
C MET A 13 -6.26 16.91 2.08
N ALA A 14 -6.07 16.45 3.31
CA ALA A 14 -6.41 15.08 3.71
C ALA A 14 -7.91 14.80 3.59
N ARG A 15 -8.77 15.74 4.04
CA ARG A 15 -10.23 15.62 3.90
C ARG A 15 -10.69 15.59 2.44
N ALA A 16 -10.10 16.45 1.60
CA ALA A 16 -10.41 16.49 0.18
C ALA A 16 -9.92 15.25 -0.60
N SER A 17 -9.05 14.44 0.01
CA SER A 17 -8.50 13.23 -0.60
C SER A 17 -9.23 11.96 -0.14
N GLN A 18 -10.33 12.06 0.60
CA GLN A 18 -11.09 10.87 1.02
C GLN A 18 -11.74 10.17 -0.19
N PRO A 19 -11.82 8.82 -0.18
CA PRO A 19 -12.46 8.09 -1.26
C PRO A 19 -13.97 8.41 -1.31
N MET A 20 -14.48 8.66 -2.52
CA MET A 20 -15.89 9.02 -2.76
C MET A 20 -16.77 7.78 -3.02
N GLY A 21 -16.78 6.82 -2.09
CA GLY A 21 -17.56 5.58 -2.20
C GLY A 21 -16.71 4.33 -2.27
N ASN A 22 -17.31 3.20 -2.67
CA ASN A 22 -16.67 1.88 -2.68
C ASN A 22 -16.87 1.09 -3.99
N THR A 23 -17.52 1.69 -5.00
CA THR A 23 -17.74 1.07 -6.32
C THR A 23 -17.06 1.89 -7.41
N LEU A 24 -16.80 1.27 -8.57
CA LEU A 24 -16.21 1.97 -9.72
C LEU A 24 -17.15 3.02 -10.32
N GLN A 25 -18.46 2.92 -10.07
CA GLN A 25 -19.46 3.87 -10.55
C GLN A 25 -19.50 5.15 -9.71
N THR A 26 -19.19 5.02 -8.42
CA THR A 26 -19.25 6.13 -7.45
C THR A 26 -17.90 6.82 -7.29
N ALA A 27 -16.81 6.06 -7.43
CA ALA A 27 -15.45 6.57 -7.37
C ALA A 27 -14.85 6.78 -8.77
N ASN A 28 -14.29 7.97 -9.02
CA ASN A 28 -13.52 8.26 -10.22
C ASN A 28 -12.13 7.61 -10.14
N VAL A 29 -12.06 6.29 -10.37
CA VAL A 29 -10.80 5.52 -10.37
C VAL A 29 -10.06 5.73 -11.69
N LYS A 30 -8.83 6.23 -11.62
CA LYS A 30 -7.96 6.50 -12.77
C LYS A 30 -6.69 5.67 -12.75
N VAL A 31 -6.25 5.26 -11.56
CA VAL A 31 -5.05 4.47 -11.35
C VAL A 31 -5.26 3.07 -11.94
N PRO A 32 -4.49 2.68 -12.96
CA PRO A 32 -4.54 1.33 -13.49
C PRO A 32 -3.93 0.34 -12.50
N VAL A 33 -4.35 -0.93 -12.59
CA VAL A 33 -3.68 -2.00 -11.84
C VAL A 33 -2.28 -2.20 -12.43
N PRO A 34 -1.22 -2.15 -11.60
CA PRO A 34 0.15 -2.31 -12.10
C PRO A 34 0.34 -3.68 -12.76
N PHE A 35 1.04 -3.73 -13.90
CA PHE A 35 1.21 -4.98 -14.68
C PHE A 35 1.99 -6.09 -13.94
N LEU A 36 2.72 -5.72 -12.88
CA LEU A 36 3.40 -6.64 -11.98
C LEU A 36 2.43 -7.40 -11.07
N ILE A 37 1.19 -6.93 -10.90
CA ILE A 37 0.17 -7.60 -10.11
C ILE A 37 -0.45 -8.76 -10.89
N LYS A 38 -0.34 -9.97 -10.33
CA LYS A 38 -0.87 -11.23 -10.85
C LYS A 38 -2.17 -11.62 -10.14
N ALA A 39 -3.07 -10.66 -10.00
CA ALA A 39 -4.40 -10.83 -9.42
C ALA A 39 -5.39 -9.84 -10.03
N GLN A 40 -6.67 -10.18 -9.99
CA GLN A 40 -7.75 -9.23 -10.26
C GLN A 40 -8.18 -8.56 -8.95
N LEU A 41 -8.23 -7.22 -8.96
CA LEU A 41 -8.72 -6.44 -7.83
C LEU A 41 -10.25 -6.40 -7.89
N ARG A 42 -10.89 -6.38 -6.72
CA ARG A 42 -12.33 -6.08 -6.61
C ARG A 42 -12.55 -4.58 -6.69
N GLU A 43 -13.76 -4.14 -7.04
CA GLU A 43 -14.08 -2.72 -7.22
C GLU A 43 -13.63 -1.84 -6.04
N TYR A 44 -13.96 -2.24 -4.81
CA TYR A 44 -13.55 -1.48 -3.62
C TYR A 44 -12.03 -1.46 -3.41
N GLN A 45 -11.29 -2.46 -3.91
CA GLN A 45 -9.82 -2.49 -3.85
C GLN A 45 -9.20 -1.55 -4.87
N HIS A 46 -9.85 -1.34 -6.02
CA HIS A 46 -9.45 -0.30 -6.96
C HIS A 46 -9.62 1.08 -6.33
N VAL A 47 -10.73 1.32 -5.64
CA VAL A 47 -10.95 2.58 -4.91
C VAL A 47 -9.91 2.78 -3.80
N GLY A 48 -9.60 1.71 -3.05
CA GLY A 48 -8.54 1.73 -2.05
C GLY A 48 -7.17 2.05 -2.64
N LEU A 49 -6.83 1.45 -3.79
CA LEU A 49 -5.56 1.72 -4.49
C LEU A 49 -5.48 3.17 -4.99
N GLU A 50 -6.54 3.68 -5.63
CA GLU A 50 -6.65 5.08 -6.06
C GLU A 50 -6.39 6.05 -4.90
N TRP A 51 -7.04 5.77 -3.77
CA TRP A 51 -6.88 6.57 -2.56
C TRP A 51 -5.44 6.55 -2.03
N LEU A 52 -4.85 5.36 -1.93
CA LEU A 52 -3.47 5.17 -1.46
C LEU A 52 -2.45 5.89 -2.35
N VAL A 53 -2.63 5.85 -3.68
CA VAL A 53 -1.78 6.57 -4.63
C VAL A 53 -1.96 8.07 -4.45
N THR A 54 -3.20 8.55 -4.38
CA THR A 54 -3.51 9.98 -4.22
C THR A 54 -2.88 10.58 -2.97
N ILE A 55 -2.96 9.90 -1.83
CA ILE A 55 -2.34 10.40 -0.59
C ILE A 55 -0.81 10.36 -0.66
N ASN A 56 -0.23 9.35 -1.32
CA ASN A 56 1.22 9.25 -1.51
C ASN A 56 1.75 10.41 -2.39
N GLU A 57 1.09 10.70 -3.52
CA GLU A 57 1.44 11.82 -4.40
C GLU A 57 1.36 13.18 -3.69
N ARG A 58 0.38 13.33 -2.79
CA ARG A 58 0.20 14.53 -1.96
C ARG A 58 1.12 14.57 -0.73
N ARG A 59 1.98 13.56 -0.55
CA ARG A 59 2.87 13.39 0.62
C ARG A 59 2.11 13.39 1.95
N LEU A 60 0.92 12.79 1.94
CA LEU A 60 0.07 12.58 3.10
C LEU A 60 0.17 11.13 3.56
N ASN A 61 0.05 10.93 4.87
CA ASN A 61 -0.07 9.60 5.46
C ASN A 61 -1.55 9.25 5.63
N GLY A 62 -1.89 7.97 5.56
CA GLY A 62 -3.26 7.48 5.71
C GLY A 62 -3.33 6.18 6.51
N ILE A 63 -4.52 5.89 7.04
CA ILE A 63 -4.83 4.64 7.73
C ILE A 63 -5.85 3.88 6.87
N LEU A 64 -5.45 2.74 6.32
CA LEU A 64 -6.36 1.84 5.62
C LEU A 64 -7.05 0.91 6.64
N ALA A 65 -8.25 1.29 7.07
CA ALA A 65 -8.99 0.65 8.16
C ALA A 65 -10.18 -0.20 7.71
N ASP A 66 -10.12 -0.76 6.50
CA ASP A 66 -11.15 -1.67 5.97
C ASP A 66 -11.39 -2.87 6.91
N GLU A 67 -12.57 -3.49 6.83
CA GLU A 67 -12.88 -4.71 7.56
C GLU A 67 -11.86 -5.84 7.29
N MET A 68 -11.72 -6.74 8.27
CA MET A 68 -10.87 -7.93 8.12
C MET A 68 -11.40 -8.81 6.97
N GLY A 69 -10.49 -9.34 6.15
CA GLY A 69 -10.87 -10.15 4.98
C GLY A 69 -11.06 -9.37 3.67
N LEU A 70 -11.09 -8.03 3.68
CA LEU A 70 -11.19 -7.22 2.46
C LEU A 70 -9.87 -7.08 1.66
N GLY A 71 -8.83 -7.84 2.02
CA GLY A 71 -7.61 -7.90 1.22
C GLY A 71 -6.74 -6.64 1.26
N LYS A 72 -6.64 -5.99 2.43
CA LYS A 72 -5.73 -4.84 2.67
C LYS A 72 -4.27 -5.14 2.29
N THR A 73 -3.84 -6.39 2.47
CA THR A 73 -2.50 -6.84 2.04
C THR A 73 -2.33 -6.71 0.53
N LEU A 74 -3.28 -7.20 -0.27
CA LEU A 74 -3.25 -7.07 -1.73
C LEU A 74 -3.29 -5.61 -2.18
N GLN A 75 -4.11 -4.76 -1.55
CA GLN A 75 -4.11 -3.31 -1.84
C GLN A 75 -2.74 -2.68 -1.55
N THR A 76 -2.11 -3.04 -0.43
CA THR A 76 -0.78 -2.55 -0.04
C THR A 76 0.30 -3.02 -1.03
N ILE A 77 0.29 -4.30 -1.42
CA ILE A 77 1.22 -4.83 -2.45
C ILE A 77 1.00 -4.10 -3.78
N SER A 78 -0.26 -3.82 -4.15
CA SER A 78 -0.61 -3.08 -5.36
C SER A 78 -0.07 -1.65 -5.34
N LEU A 79 -0.10 -0.98 -4.19
CA LEU A 79 0.56 0.33 -4.04
C LEU A 79 2.06 0.25 -4.31
N LEU A 80 2.77 -0.72 -3.71
CA LEU A 80 4.22 -0.87 -3.94
C LEU A 80 4.53 -1.19 -5.42
N ALA A 81 3.72 -2.04 -6.04
CA ALA A 81 3.84 -2.34 -7.46
C ALA A 81 3.59 -1.09 -8.33
N HIS A 82 2.63 -0.24 -7.94
CA HIS A 82 2.37 1.03 -8.64
C HIS A 82 3.58 1.97 -8.55
N LEU A 83 4.18 2.12 -7.36
CA LEU A 83 5.40 2.92 -7.19
C LEU A 83 6.56 2.41 -8.08
N ALA A 84 6.72 1.08 -8.19
CA ALA A 84 7.75 0.50 -9.05
C ALA A 84 7.48 0.71 -10.55
N CYS A 85 6.23 0.49 -10.99
CA CYS A 85 5.87 0.56 -12.42
C CYS A 85 5.82 2.00 -12.94
N GLU A 86 5.13 2.88 -12.21
CA GLU A 86 4.81 4.22 -12.70
C GLU A 86 5.85 5.27 -12.28
N GLN A 87 6.50 5.07 -11.12
CA GLN A 87 7.44 6.04 -10.57
C GLN A 87 8.89 5.53 -10.58
N GLY A 88 9.13 4.29 -10.98
CA GLY A 88 10.46 3.67 -10.95
C GLY A 88 11.01 3.44 -9.55
N ILE A 89 10.18 3.53 -8.51
CA ILE A 89 10.57 3.37 -7.10
C ILE A 89 10.39 1.91 -6.70
N TRP A 90 11.47 1.13 -6.80
CA TRP A 90 11.46 -0.30 -6.45
C TRP A 90 11.73 -0.59 -4.96
N GLY A 91 12.24 0.40 -4.22
CA GLY A 91 12.57 0.26 -2.80
C GLY A 91 13.85 1.01 -2.41
N PRO A 92 14.35 0.82 -1.16
CA PRO A 92 13.89 -0.18 -0.19
C PRO A 92 12.54 0.16 0.45
N HIS A 93 11.66 -0.84 0.55
CA HIS A 93 10.40 -0.75 1.29
C HIS A 93 10.45 -1.63 2.55
N LEU A 94 9.90 -1.14 3.66
CA LEU A 94 9.83 -1.87 4.93
C LEU A 94 8.37 -2.10 5.31
N ILE A 95 8.03 -3.37 5.53
CA ILE A 95 6.74 -3.78 6.06
C ILE A 95 6.97 -4.41 7.44
N VAL A 96 6.27 -3.89 8.45
CA VAL A 96 6.34 -4.39 9.83
C VAL A 96 5.05 -5.11 10.15
N VAL A 97 5.16 -6.38 10.53
CA VAL A 97 4.01 -7.26 10.78
C VAL A 97 4.29 -8.16 11.99
N PRO A 98 3.25 -8.65 12.69
CA PRO A 98 3.42 -9.69 13.69
C PRO A 98 4.08 -10.94 13.09
N THR A 99 4.92 -11.61 13.89
CA THR A 99 5.65 -12.82 13.45
C THR A 99 4.72 -13.90 12.90
N SER A 100 3.52 -14.03 13.47
CA SER A 100 2.51 -15.03 13.09
C SER A 100 2.01 -14.89 11.65
N VAL A 101 2.11 -13.70 11.05
CA VAL A 101 1.61 -13.44 9.68
C VAL A 101 2.73 -13.18 8.67
N MET A 102 4.00 -13.26 9.08
CA MET A 102 5.14 -13.03 8.17
C MET A 102 5.14 -13.98 6.97
N LEU A 103 4.90 -15.28 7.20
CA LEU A 103 4.84 -16.27 6.13
C LEU A 103 3.66 -15.99 5.17
N ASN A 104 2.53 -15.50 5.71
CA ASN A 104 1.39 -15.11 4.87
C ASN A 104 1.77 -13.97 3.92
N TRP A 105 2.44 -12.94 4.42
CA TRP A 105 2.93 -11.83 3.57
C TRP A 105 3.90 -12.32 2.50
N GLU A 106 4.84 -13.20 2.84
CA GLU A 106 5.78 -13.77 1.87
C GLU A 106 5.06 -14.56 0.77
N MET A 107 4.08 -15.40 1.14
CA MET A 107 3.26 -16.14 0.19
C MET A 107 2.42 -15.22 -0.69
N GLU A 108 1.82 -14.17 -0.12
CA GLU A 108 1.02 -13.19 -0.87
C GLU A 108 1.88 -12.41 -1.88
N PHE A 109 3.10 -11.99 -1.54
CA PHE A 109 3.99 -11.38 -2.51
C PHE A 109 4.39 -12.37 -3.61
N LYS A 110 4.77 -13.60 -3.27
CA LYS A 110 5.11 -14.63 -4.28
C LYS A 110 3.93 -14.91 -5.22
N LYS A 111 2.70 -14.89 -4.70
CA LYS A 111 1.48 -15.11 -5.46
C LYS A 111 1.09 -13.90 -6.32
N PHE A 112 1.07 -12.72 -5.74
CA PHE A 112 0.47 -11.53 -6.34
C PHE A 112 1.49 -10.62 -7.03
N CYS A 113 2.75 -10.59 -6.61
CA CYS A 113 3.78 -9.72 -7.20
C CYS A 113 5.18 -10.35 -7.11
N PRO A 114 5.44 -11.47 -7.83
CA PRO A 114 6.69 -12.24 -7.71
C PRO A 114 7.94 -11.51 -8.20
N ALA A 115 7.80 -10.37 -8.88
CA ALA A 115 8.92 -9.57 -9.36
C ALA A 115 9.69 -8.86 -8.24
N PHE A 116 9.07 -8.66 -7.07
CA PHE A 116 9.76 -8.08 -5.92
C PHE A 116 10.69 -9.07 -5.25
N LYS A 117 11.91 -8.63 -4.93
CA LYS A 117 12.82 -9.36 -4.04
C LYS A 117 12.42 -9.13 -2.59
N LEU A 118 12.21 -10.19 -1.84
CA LEU A 118 11.82 -10.15 -0.44
C LEU A 118 12.97 -10.60 0.47
N LEU A 119 13.17 -9.89 1.57
CA LEU A 119 14.06 -10.29 2.66
C LEU A 119 13.26 -10.35 3.96
N THR A 120 13.15 -11.55 4.54
CA THR A 120 12.36 -11.77 5.77
C THR A 120 13.24 -11.75 7.02
N TYR A 121 13.14 -10.69 7.81
CA TYR A 121 13.96 -10.51 9.02
C TYR A 121 13.26 -11.05 10.27
N TYR A 122 13.48 -12.33 10.58
CA TYR A 122 12.96 -13.01 11.77
C TYR A 122 13.89 -14.14 12.22
N GLY A 123 13.66 -14.63 13.44
CA GLY A 123 14.47 -15.67 14.09
C GLY A 123 15.31 -15.12 15.24
N SER A 124 16.13 -15.98 15.83
CA SER A 124 17.11 -15.64 16.86
C SER A 124 18.13 -14.60 16.40
N ALA A 125 18.87 -13.98 17.34
CA ALA A 125 19.92 -13.02 16.97
C ALA A 125 20.98 -13.61 16.02
N LYS A 126 21.24 -14.92 16.11
CA LYS A 126 22.17 -15.63 15.22
C LYS A 126 21.59 -15.75 13.80
N GLU A 127 20.34 -16.18 13.66
CA GLU A 127 19.66 -16.29 12.36
C GLU A 127 19.51 -14.93 11.68
N ARG A 128 19.21 -13.88 12.44
CA ARG A 128 19.11 -12.50 11.93
C ARG A 128 20.44 -11.93 11.45
N LYS A 129 21.58 -12.35 12.04
CA LYS A 129 22.91 -11.96 11.56
C LYS A 129 23.27 -12.59 10.21
N VAL A 130 22.75 -13.80 9.92
CA VAL A 130 22.97 -14.49 8.63
C VAL A 130 22.18 -13.84 7.50
N LYS A 131 21.07 -13.17 7.84
CA LYS A 131 20.19 -12.47 6.88
C LYS A 131 20.54 -10.99 6.68
N ARG A 132 21.66 -10.52 7.26
CA ARG A 132 22.17 -9.15 7.09
C ARG A 132 22.89 -8.98 5.77
#